data_AF-A0A535WR24-F1
#
_entry.id   AF-A0A535WR24-F1
#
_cell.length_a   1.000
_cell.length_b   1.000
_cell.length_c   1.000
_cell.angle_alpha   90.00
_cell.angle_beta   90.00
_cell.angle_gamma   90.00
#
_symmetry.space_group_name_H-M   'P 1'
#
loop_
_entity.id
_entity.type
_entity.pdbx_description
1 polymer ?
#
loop_
_entity_poly.entity_id
_entity_poly.type
_entity_poly.pdbx_seq_one_letter_code
_entity_poly.pdbx_strand_id
1 'polypeptide(L)'
;MDGEADPRTASLDQALYWSQIYREILAMEESVLVRIKDLMAKQSPQARHEVELSNVPVVTAQAERFRRRLGFWTARVRELE
;
A
#
# COMPACT_ATOMS: atom_id res chain seq x y z
N MET A 1 5.81 3.02 12.19
CA MET A 1 5.96 4.10 11.21
C MET A 1 5.93 5.34 12.06
N ASP A 2 7.11 5.90 12.34
CA ASP A 2 7.22 6.96 13.33
C ASP A 2 6.36 8.15 12.88
N GLY A 3 5.43 8.58 13.73
CA GLY A 3 4.53 9.70 13.44
C GLY A 3 3.08 9.33 13.12
N GLU A 4 2.74 8.05 12.98
CA GLU A 4 1.33 7.67 12.84
C GLU A 4 0.54 7.84 14.14
N ALA A 5 -0.65 8.45 14.07
CA ALA A 5 -1.49 8.64 15.25
C ALA A 5 -1.95 7.29 15.84
N ASP A 6 -2.04 7.17 17.17
CA ASP A 6 -2.62 5.98 17.81
C ASP A 6 -4.11 5.93 17.43
N PRO A 7 -4.53 4.90 16.69
CA PRO A 7 -5.91 4.79 16.27
C PRO A 7 -6.96 4.78 17.36
N ARG A 8 -6.62 4.22 18.53
CA ARG A 8 -7.55 4.05 19.64
C ARG A 8 -7.93 5.39 20.25
N THR A 9 -7.06 6.38 20.10
CA THR A 9 -7.23 7.73 20.64
C THR A 9 -7.32 8.79 19.54
N ALA A 10 -7.34 8.39 18.26
CA ALA A 10 -7.36 9.30 17.13
C ALA A 10 -8.70 10.07 17.05
N SER A 11 -8.62 11.36 16.71
CA SER A 11 -9.79 12.16 16.34
C SER A 11 -10.31 11.79 14.94
N LEU A 12 -11.52 12.26 14.60
CA LEU A 12 -12.08 12.08 13.26
C LEU A 12 -11.16 12.69 12.18
N ASP A 13 -10.66 13.91 12.40
CA ASP A 13 -9.73 14.56 11.48
C ASP A 13 -8.46 13.76 11.25
N GLN A 14 -7.90 13.17 12.31
CA GLN A 14 -6.73 12.30 12.20
C GLN A 14 -7.06 11.01 11.45
N ALA A 15 -8.23 10.42 11.68
CA ALA A 15 -8.66 9.22 10.97
C ALA A 15 -8.86 9.48 9.47
N LEU A 16 -9.49 10.61 9.11
CA LEU A 16 -9.65 11.07 7.74
C LEU A 16 -8.28 11.31 7.08
N TYR A 17 -7.39 12.04 7.76
CA TYR A 17 -6.03 12.31 7.29
C TYR A 17 -5.27 11.02 6.97
N TRP A 18 -5.20 10.08 7.91
CA TRP A 18 -4.47 8.84 7.68
C TRP A 18 -5.14 7.96 6.62
N SER A 19 -6.47 7.92 6.55
CA SER A 19 -7.16 7.20 5.47
C SER A 19 -6.79 7.75 4.09
N GLN A 20 -6.62 9.07 3.95
CA GLN A 20 -6.22 9.69 2.70
C GLN A 20 -4.76 9.37 2.36
N ILE A 21 -3.85 9.51 3.33
CA ILE A 21 -2.42 9.18 3.13
C ILE A 21 -2.25 7.73 2.66
N TYR A 22 -2.90 6.75 3.31
CA TYR A 22 -2.78 5.36 2.90
C TYR A 22 -3.42 5.07 1.54
N ARG A 23 -4.48 5.80 1.16
CA ARG A 23 -5.08 5.69 -0.16
C ARG A 23 -4.11 6.13 -1.25
N GLU A 24 -3.44 7.27 -1.05
CA GLU A 24 -2.45 7.79 -1.99
C GLU A 24 -1.24 6.87 -2.12
N ILE A 25 -0.70 6.39 -1.00
CA ILE A 25 0.42 5.44 -1.00
C ILE A 25 0.03 4.14 -1.70
N LEU A 26 -1.15 3.58 -1.40
CA LEU A 26 -1.60 2.34 -2.03
C LEU A 26 -1.75 2.49 -3.55
N ALA A 27 -2.31 3.61 -4.01
CA ALA A 27 -2.43 3.88 -5.45
C ALA A 27 -1.06 3.95 -6.14
N MET A 28 -0.06 4.56 -5.48
CA MET A 28 1.31 4.58 -5.97
C MET A 28 1.91 3.16 -6.07
N GLU A 29 1.77 2.34 -5.03
CA GLU A 29 2.29 0.96 -5.04
C GLU A 29 1.64 0.10 -6.14
N GLU A 30 0.33 0.24 -6.33
CA GLU A 30 -0.39 -0.48 -7.38
C GLU A 30 0.07 -0.05 -8.78
N SER A 31 0.35 1.25 -8.98
CA SER A 31 0.97 1.75 -10.22
C SER A 31 2.38 1.20 -10.44
N VAL A 32 3.19 1.08 -9.37
CA VAL A 32 4.52 0.48 -9.45
C VAL A 32 4.43 -1.00 -9.85
N LEU A 33 3.49 -1.76 -9.28
CA LEU A 33 3.27 -3.17 -9.66
C LEU A 33 2.89 -3.33 -11.13
N VAL A 34 1.99 -2.48 -11.63
CA VAL A 34 1.64 -2.48 -13.06
C VAL A 34 2.88 -2.21 -13.91
N ARG A 35 3.67 -1.20 -13.54
CA ARG A 35 4.89 -0.85 -14.27
C ARG A 35 5.93 -1.98 -14.28
N ILE A 36 6.09 -2.68 -13.16
CA ILE A 36 6.99 -3.85 -13.07
C ILE A 36 6.55 -4.93 -14.07
N LYS A 37 5.25 -5.26 -14.11
CA LYS A 37 4.70 -6.26 -15.04
C LYS A 37 4.93 -5.88 -16.51
N ASP A 38 4.74 -4.60 -16.86
CA ASP A 38 4.99 -4.12 -18.21
C ASP A 38 6.46 -4.22 -18.63
N LEU A 39 7.38 -3.97 -17.70
CA LEU A 39 8.82 -4.09 -17.95
C LEU A 39 9.23 -5.56 -18.09
N MET A 40 8.72 -6.43 -17.22
CA MET A 40 8.97 -7.88 -17.26
C MET A 40 8.52 -8.54 -18.56
N ALA A 41 7.46 -8.03 -19.19
CA ALA A 41 6.98 -8.52 -20.49
C ALA A 41 8.05 -8.42 -21.60
N LYS A 42 8.98 -7.47 -21.48
CA LYS A 42 10.05 -7.21 -22.46
C LYS A 42 11.37 -7.91 -22.15
N GLN A 43 11.45 -8.61 -21.01
CA GLN A 43 12.66 -9.26 -20.53
C GLN A 43 12.76 -10.72 -21.01
N SER A 44 13.99 -11.25 -20.99
CA SER A 44 14.22 -12.69 -21.19
C SER A 44 13.55 -13.50 -20.06
N PRO A 45 13.25 -14.80 -20.29
CA PRO A 45 12.65 -15.64 -19.26
C PRO A 45 13.44 -15.68 -17.95
N GLN A 46 14.78 -15.72 -18.04
CA GLN A 46 15.65 -15.73 -16.86
C GLN A 46 15.55 -14.42 -16.06
N ALA A 47 15.65 -13.26 -16.73
CA ALA A 47 15.55 -11.96 -16.07
C ALA A 47 14.14 -11.74 -15.46
N ARG A 48 13.09 -12.21 -16.15
CA ARG A 48 11.73 -12.19 -15.61
C ARG A 48 11.62 -13.01 -14.33
N HIS A 49 12.18 -14.21 -14.31
CA HIS A 49 12.15 -15.09 -13.15
C HIS A 49 12.84 -14.48 -11.93
N GLU A 50 13.97 -13.80 -12.13
CA GLU A 50 14.66 -13.08 -11.03
C GLU A 50 13.79 -11.97 -10.43
N VAL A 51 13.09 -11.20 -11.27
CA VAL A 51 12.17 -10.13 -10.84
C VAL A 51 10.95 -10.68 -10.10
N GLU A 52 10.40 -11.82 -10.56
CA GLU A 52 9.29 -12.53 -9.90
C GLU A 52 9.65 -12.99 -8.48
N LEU A 53 10.89 -13.41 -8.27
CA LEU A 53 11.35 -13.91 -6.98
C LEU A 53 11.79 -12.81 -6.01
N SER A 54 12.23 -11.66 -6.52
CA SER A 54 12.85 -10.61 -5.69
C SER A 54 12.04 -9.32 -5.58
N ASN A 55 11.60 -8.73 -6.70
CA ASN A 55 10.94 -7.43 -6.69
C ASN A 55 9.43 -7.55 -6.45
N VAL A 56 8.76 -8.45 -7.19
CA VAL A 56 7.30 -8.59 -7.12
C VAL A 56 6.80 -8.91 -5.70
N PRO A 57 7.43 -9.82 -4.92
CA PRO A 57 6.94 -10.15 -3.59
C PRO A 57 7.08 -8.99 -2.61
N VAL A 58 8.14 -8.18 -2.73
CA VAL A 58 8.38 -7.01 -1.87
C VAL A 58 7.30 -5.96 -2.07
N VAL A 59 7.06 -5.56 -3.33
CA VAL A 59 6.06 -4.52 -3.64
C VAL A 59 4.65 -5.02 -3.32
N THR A 60 4.36 -6.31 -3.58
CA THR A 60 3.07 -6.92 -3.21
C THR A 60 2.86 -6.91 -1.70
N ALA A 61 3.86 -7.33 -0.90
CA ALA A 61 3.77 -7.32 0.55
C ALA A 61 3.57 -5.91 1.12
N GLN A 62 4.21 -4.91 0.50
CA GLN A 62 4.07 -3.50 0.85
C GLN A 62 2.66 -2.98 0.53
N ALA A 63 2.12 -3.25 -0.66
CA ALA A 63 0.75 -2.91 -1.03
C ALA A 63 -0.27 -3.55 -0.09
N GLU A 64 -0.12 -4.85 0.23
CA GLU A 64 -1.02 -5.53 1.17
C GLU A 64 -0.98 -4.92 2.58
N ARG A 65 0.21 -4.54 3.05
CA ARG A 65 0.36 -3.84 4.33
C ARG A 65 -0.40 -2.51 4.31
N PHE A 66 -0.27 -1.71 3.26
CA PHE A 66 -0.97 -0.44 3.15
C PHE A 66 -2.48 -0.61 2.99
N ARG A 67 -2.94 -1.62 2.25
CA ARG A 67 -4.36 -1.96 2.15
C ARG A 67 -4.98 -2.29 3.50
N ARG A 68 -4.28 -3.08 4.34
CA ARG A 68 -4.71 -3.35 5.71
C ARG A 68 -4.78 -2.08 6.56
N ARG A 69 -3.77 -1.19 6.47
CA ARG A 69 -3.78 0.08 7.20
C ARG A 69 -4.92 1.00 6.74
N LEU A 70 -5.17 1.11 5.43
CA LEU A 70 -6.28 1.87 4.88
C LEU A 70 -7.63 1.34 5.37
N GLY A 71 -7.83 0.01 5.34
CA GLY A 71 -9.06 -0.61 5.82
C GLY A 71 -9.32 -0.31 7.30
N PHE A 72 -8.26 -0.37 8.10
CA PHE A 72 -8.30 -0.03 9.52
C PHE A 72 -8.70 1.45 9.75
N TRP A 73 -8.08 2.42 9.07
CA TRP A 73 -8.44 3.83 9.21
C TRP A 73 -9.83 4.15 8.66
N THR A 74 -10.23 3.49 7.59
CA THR A 74 -11.59 3.62 7.04
C THR A 74 -12.63 3.12 8.03
N ALA A 75 -12.37 2.02 8.74
CA ALA A 75 -13.22 1.55 9.82
C ALA A 75 -13.28 2.57 10.96
N ARG A 76 -12.13 3.15 11.34
CA ARG A 76 -12.07 4.17 12.39
C ARG A 76 -12.85 5.44 12.06
N VAL A 77 -12.81 5.90 10.80
CA VAL A 77 -13.66 7.02 10.35
C VAL A 77 -15.14 6.70 10.59
N ARG A 78 -15.60 5.53 10.17
CA ARG A 78 -17.01 5.11 10.35
C ARG A 78 -17.45 4.98 11.81
N GLU A 79 -16.52 4.72 12.73
CA GLU A 79 -16.80 4.65 14.17
C GLU A 79 -16.93 6.04 14.83
N LEU A 80 -16.36 7.08 14.21
CA LEU A 80 -16.28 8.43 14.74
C LEU A 80 -17.25 9.42 14.08
N GLU A 81 -17.87 9.03 12.96
CA GLU A 81 -19.01 9.69 12.31
C GLU A 81 -20.33 9.40 13.04
#